data_AF-A0A7V8WPW1-F1
#
_entry.id   AF-A0A7V8WPW1-F1
#
_cell.length_a   1.000
_cell.length_b   1.000
_cell.length_c   1.000
_cell.angle_alpha   90.00
_cell.angle_beta   90.00
_cell.angle_gamma   90.00
#
_symmetry.space_group_name_H-M   'P 1'
#
loop_
_entity.id
_entity.type
_entity.pdbx_description
1 polymer ?
#
loop_
_entity_poly.entity_id
_entity_poly.type
_entity_poly.pdbx_seq_one_letter_code
_entity_poly.pdbx_strand_id
1 'polypeptide(L)' 'MFAHERADPATAFGFLTDTTLCIGCKACEVACKQWNQLPMDNFGYTGHSYDNTGALAAATWRHVAFV' A
#
# COMPACT_ATOMS: atom_id res chain seq x y z
N MET A 1 11.49 3.47 23.34
CA MET A 1 10.52 4.37 23.99
C MET A 1 10.20 5.48 22.99
N PHE A 2 9.40 5.16 21.97
CA PHE A 2 8.82 6.16 21.07
C PHE A 2 7.37 6.31 21.51
N ALA A 3 7.04 7.41 22.16
CA ALA A 3 5.66 7.73 22.51
C ALA A 3 4.90 8.01 21.21
N HIS A 4 3.84 7.25 20.93
CA HIS A 4 2.86 7.63 19.93
C HIS A 4 2.02 8.75 20.51
N GLU A 5 2.45 10.00 20.30
CA GLU A 5 1.62 11.17 20.56
C GLU A 5 0.33 11.00 19.74
N ARG A 6 -0.84 11.05 20.40
CA ARG A 6 -2.12 11.04 19.68
C ARG A 6 -2.25 12.38 18.96
N ALA A 7 -2.52 12.32 17.65
CA ALA A 7 -2.79 13.52 16.87
C ALA A 7 -3.95 14.31 17.51
N ASP A 8 -3.82 15.64 17.57
CA ASP A 8 -4.91 16.52 18.01
C ASP A 8 -6.13 16.26 17.10
N PRO A 9 -7.29 15.87 17.65
CA PRO A 9 -8.48 15.59 16.86
C PRO A 9 -8.92 16.78 15.99
N ALA A 10 -8.56 18.02 16.34
CA ALA A 10 -8.82 19.20 15.50
C ALA A 10 -8.00 19.22 14.20
N THR A 11 -6.94 18.40 14.09
CA THR A 11 -6.02 18.34 12.94
C THR A 11 -5.79 16.93 12.41
N ALA A 12 -6.49 15.94 12.94
CA ALA A 12 -6.29 14.54 12.58
C ALA A 12 -6.89 14.23 11.21
N PHE A 13 -6.09 13.63 10.32
CA PHE A 13 -6.56 13.08 9.05
C PHE A 13 -6.79 11.58 9.17
N GLY A 14 -7.82 11.07 8.49
CA GLY A 14 -8.15 9.64 8.40
C GLY A 14 -8.28 9.19 6.95
N PHE A 15 -7.97 7.92 6.70
CA PHE A 15 -8.11 7.29 5.38
C PHE A 15 -8.91 5.99 5.53
N LEU A 16 -10.08 5.92 4.89
CA LEU A 16 -10.91 4.71 4.89
C LEU A 16 -10.57 3.86 3.66
N THR A 17 -10.14 2.62 3.90
CA THR A 17 -10.02 1.59 2.87
C THR A 17 -11.11 0.54 3.09
N ASP A 18 -12.21 0.64 2.35
CA ASP A 18 -13.29 -0.35 2.41
C ASP A 18 -12.95 -1.56 1.53
N THR A 19 -12.67 -2.69 2.18
CA THR A 19 -12.30 -3.93 1.50
C THR A 19 -13.48 -4.65 0.88
N THR A 20 -14.72 -4.31 1.25
CA THR A 20 -15.93 -4.91 0.66
C THR A 20 -16.18 -4.43 -0.77
N LEU A 21 -15.65 -3.25 -1.13
CA LEU A 21 -15.71 -2.67 -2.48
C LEU A 21 -14.39 -2.76 -3.23
N CYS A 22 -13.33 -3.25 -2.59
CA CYS A 22 -12.01 -3.37 -3.20
C CYS A 22 -12.02 -4.46 -4.28
N ILE A 23 -11.77 -4.09 -5.53
CA ILE A 23 -11.72 -5.03 -6.67
C ILE A 23 -10.30 -5.58 -6.96
N GLY A 24 -9.32 -5.27 -6.12
CA GLY A 24 -7.95 -5.77 -6.29
C GLY A 24 -7.19 -5.22 -7.52
N CYS A 25 -7.58 -4.06 -8.08
CA CYS A 25 -6.97 -3.54 -9.32
C CYS A 25 -5.51 -3.04 -9.19
N LYS A 26 -4.97 -2.97 -7.98
CA LYS A 26 -3.61 -2.47 -7.65
C LYS A 26 -3.31 -1.03 -8.07
N ALA A 27 -4.31 -0.24 -8.47
CA ALA A 27 -4.13 1.17 -8.84
C ALA A 27 -3.55 2.01 -7.69
N CYS A 28 -3.88 1.69 -6.45
CA CYS A 28 -3.32 2.36 -5.27
C CYS A 28 -1.81 2.14 -5.10
N GLU A 29 -1.26 1.01 -5.55
CA GLU A 29 0.19 0.77 -5.55
C GLU A 29 0.88 1.60 -6.63
N VAL A 30 0.32 1.61 -7.84
CA VAL A 30 0.82 2.40 -8.97
C VAL A 30 0.82 3.88 -8.64
N ALA A 31 -0.28 4.40 -8.10
CA ALA A 31 -0.40 5.80 -7.70
C ALA A 31 0.61 6.17 -6.59
N CYS A 32 0.81 5.30 -5.60
CA CYS A 32 1.79 5.51 -4.54
C CYS A 32 3.21 5.63 -5.11
N LYS A 33 3.61 4.72 -5.99
CA LYS A 33 4.93 4.77 -6.64
C LYS A 33 5.07 5.98 -7.55
N GLN A 34 4.05 6.29 -8.35
CA GLN A 34 4.07 7.44 -9.26
C GLN A 34 4.21 8.75 -8.51
N TRP A 35 3.41 8.97 -7.45
CA TRP A 35 3.46 10.21 -6.69
C TRP A 35 4.81 10.39 -5.98
N ASN A 36 5.33 9.32 -5.40
CA ASN A 36 6.58 9.37 -4.62
C ASN A 36 7.84 9.09 -5.46
N GLN A 37 7.71 8.94 -6.79
CA GLN A 37 8.80 8.65 -7.72
C GLN A 37 9.65 7.45 -7.29
N LEU A 38 8.99 6.40 -6.76
CA LEU A 38 9.67 5.20 -6.29
C LEU A 38 10.11 4.34 -7.47
N PRO A 39 11.28 3.68 -7.39
CA PRO A 39 11.72 2.78 -8.44
C PRO A 39 10.76 1.59 -8.56
N MET A 40 10.65 1.07 -9.77
CA MET A 40 9.98 -0.19 -10.01
C MET A 40 10.86 -1.35 -9.52
N ASP A 41 10.21 -2.30 -8.85
CA ASP A 41 10.79 -3.51 -8.29
C ASP A 41 9.83 -4.69 -8.54
N ASN A 42 10.34 -5.91 -8.37
CA ASN A 42 9.55 -7.14 -8.39
C ASN A 42 8.70 -7.37 -9.67
N PHE A 43 9.36 -7.41 -10.82
CA PHE A 43 8.74 -7.63 -12.15
C PHE A 43 8.24 -9.07 -12.41
N GLY A 44 8.28 -9.95 -11.42
CA GLY A 44 7.97 -11.37 -11.58
C GLY A 44 6.53 -11.71 -11.20
N TYR A 45 5.91 -12.62 -11.96
CA TYR A 45 4.74 -13.35 -11.47
C TYR A 45 5.20 -14.48 -10.56
N THR A 46 4.68 -14.51 -9.32
CA THR A 46 5.01 -15.56 -8.33
C THR A 46 4.33 -16.89 -8.65
N GLY A 47 3.28 -16.90 -9.49
CA GLY A 47 2.54 -18.10 -9.89
C GLY A 47 1.61 -18.67 -8.81
N HIS A 48 1.62 -18.10 -7.60
CA HIS A 48 0.82 -18.56 -6.46
C HIS A 48 -0.39 -17.66 -6.16
N SER A 49 -0.43 -16.46 -6.76
CA SER A 49 -1.47 -15.46 -6.56
C SER A 49 -1.42 -14.40 -7.68
N TYR A 50 -2.46 -13.56 -7.76
CA TYR A 50 -2.43 -12.29 -8.50
C TYR A 50 -1.53 -11.24 -7.82
N ASP A 51 -0.99 -11.57 -6.64
CA ASP A 51 0.03 -10.76 -6.00
C ASP A 51 1.42 -10.92 -6.64
N ASN A 52 1.80 -9.94 -7.45
CA ASN A 52 3.15 -9.78 -7.99
C ASN A 52 4.08 -8.93 -7.10
N THR A 53 3.54 -8.27 -6.07
CA THR A 53 4.31 -7.39 -5.19
C THR A 53 4.89 -8.19 -4.02
N GLY A 54 4.11 -9.13 -3.49
CA GLY A 54 4.51 -10.11 -2.47
C GLY A 54 4.57 -9.53 -1.06
N ALA A 55 5.38 -8.49 -0.86
CA ALA A 55 5.53 -7.84 0.43
C ALA A 55 5.86 -6.35 0.30
N LEU A 56 5.70 -5.63 1.42
CA LEU A 56 6.19 -4.26 1.55
C LEU A 56 7.72 -4.24 1.54
N ALA A 57 8.30 -3.20 0.94
CA ALA A 57 9.74 -3.03 0.81
C ALA A 57 10.11 -1.54 0.80
N ALA A 58 11.41 -1.23 0.76
CA ALA A 58 11.91 0.15 0.74
C ALA A 58 11.34 0.99 -0.43
N ALA A 59 11.05 0.36 -1.57
CA ALA A 59 10.43 1.01 -2.75
C ALA A 59 8.93 0.69 -2.90
N THR A 60 8.33 -0.04 -1.97
CA THR A 60 6.96 -0.55 -2.06
C THR A 60 6.23 -0.30 -0.74
N TRP A 61 5.58 0.85 -0.64
CA TRP A 61 4.94 1.33 0.59
C TRP A 61 3.46 0.96 0.68
N ARG A 62 2.87 0.58 -0.45
CA ARG A 62 1.50 0.09 -0.55
C ARG A 62 1.50 -1.28 -1.22
N HIS A 63 0.66 -2.17 -0.72
CA HIS A 63 0.55 -3.55 -1.17
C HIS A 63 -0.89 -4.03 -1.02
N VAL A 64 -1.44 -4.58 -2.10
CA VAL A 64 -2.71 -5.28 -2.15
C VAL A 64 -2.41 -6.77 -1.93
N ALA A 65 -2.78 -7.25 -0.74
CA ALA A 65 -2.76 -8.67 -0.44
C ALA A 65 -4.07 -9.32 -0.92
N PHE A 66 -3.95 -10.41 -1.65
CA PHE A 66 -5.08 -11.25 -2.04
C PHE A 66 -5.13 -12.43 -1.06
N VAL A 67 -6.21 -12.51 -0.27
CA VAL A 67 -6.43 -13.48 0.82
C VAL A 67 -7.62 -14.39 0.55
#